data_AF-A0A0C3DK92-F1
#
_entry.id   AF-A0A0C3DK92-F1
#
_cell.length_a   1.000
_cell.length_b   1.000
_cell.length_c   1.000
_cell.angle_alpha   90.00
_cell.angle_beta   90.00
_cell.angle_gamma   90.00
#
_symmetry.space_group_name_H-M   'P 1'
#
loop_
_entity.id
_entity.type
_entity.pdbx_description
1 polymer ?
#
loop_
_entity_poly.entity_id
_entity_poly.type
_entity_poly.pdbx_seq_one_letter_code
_entity_poly.pdbx_strand_id
1 'polypeptide(L)'
;MQQLIHAPLADISVSEAECLGLRVYMIIAKAHERIEVERKSIGAVAPGLSLAPSTACSVTKHSTCKDIWAQVWWNKVAYRILHPTNPLHLSAVFDHVTGLSDPQGLNPQCKVKFLEQVVETGTLGVEDQIVEAAITAVQAYFDSL
;
A
#
# COMPACT_ATOMS: atom_id res chain seq x y z
N MET A 1 -13.03 -15.24 6.79
CA MET A 1 -12.02 -15.27 5.71
C MET A 1 -11.31 -13.93 5.58
N GLN A 2 -12.02 -12.86 5.19
CA GLN A 2 -11.43 -11.52 5.01
C GLN A 2 -10.68 -11.00 6.26
N GLN A 3 -11.26 -11.15 7.45
CA GLN A 3 -10.59 -10.78 8.71
C GLN A 3 -9.27 -11.53 8.96
N LEU A 4 -9.13 -12.78 8.53
CA LEU A 4 -7.89 -13.56 8.69
C LEU A 4 -6.77 -13.10 7.74
N ILE A 5 -7.14 -12.49 6.61
CA ILE A 5 -6.16 -11.99 5.63
C ILE A 5 -5.64 -10.61 6.06
N HIS A 6 -6.45 -9.80 6.74
CA HIS A 6 -6.01 -8.50 7.24
C HIS A 6 -5.32 -8.55 8.61
N ALA A 7 -5.60 -9.54 9.46
CA ALA A 7 -4.92 -9.72 10.74
C ALA A 7 -3.50 -10.25 10.54
N PRO A 8 -2.48 -9.77 11.28
CA PRO A 8 -1.12 -10.30 11.21
C PRO A 8 -1.09 -11.83 11.24
N LEU A 9 -0.28 -12.44 10.36
CA LEU A 9 -0.18 -13.91 10.33
C LEU A 9 0.27 -14.50 11.67
N ALA A 10 1.04 -13.73 12.44
CA ALA A 10 1.48 -14.08 13.79
C ALA A 10 0.33 -14.19 14.81
N ASP A 11 -0.84 -13.61 14.52
CA ASP A 11 -2.01 -13.66 15.39
C ASP A 11 -2.85 -14.93 15.18
N ILE A 12 -2.57 -15.72 14.12
CA ILE A 12 -3.22 -17.02 13.92
C ILE A 12 -2.59 -18.02 14.88
N SER A 13 -3.36 -18.48 15.87
CA SER A 13 -2.92 -19.49 16.83
C SER A 13 -2.69 -20.84 16.16
N VAL A 14 -1.91 -21.71 16.82
CA VAL A 14 -1.67 -23.08 16.35
C VAL A 14 -2.99 -23.85 16.20
N SER A 15 -3.90 -23.73 17.16
CA SER A 15 -5.23 -24.36 17.09
C SER A 15 -6.06 -23.85 15.91
N GLU A 16 -6.01 -22.56 15.60
CA GLU A 16 -6.70 -22.02 14.43
C GLU A 16 -6.07 -22.52 13.14
N ALA A 17 -4.74 -22.55 13.05
CA ALA A 17 -4.02 -23.09 11.90
C ALA A 17 -4.35 -24.58 11.66
N GLU A 18 -4.45 -25.37 12.74
CA GLU A 18 -4.89 -26.76 12.67
C GLU A 18 -6.34 -26.89 12.19
N CYS A 19 -7.25 -26.05 12.68
CA CYS A 19 -8.65 -26.02 12.23
C CYS A 19 -8.81 -25.59 10.76
N LEU A 20 -7.97 -24.66 10.27
CA LEU A 20 -7.98 -24.25 8.86
C LEU A 20 -7.52 -25.38 7.94
N GLY A 21 -6.62 -26.23 8.43
CA GLY A 21 -5.90 -27.21 7.64
C GLY A 21 -4.80 -26.59 6.79
N LEU A 22 -3.80 -27.41 6.44
CA LEU A 22 -2.57 -26.96 5.79
C LEU A 22 -2.82 -26.19 4.49
N ARG A 23 -3.79 -26.62 3.67
CA ARG A 23 -4.04 -26.01 2.36
C ARG A 23 -4.58 -24.59 2.48
N VAL A 24 -5.57 -24.36 3.34
CA VAL A 24 -6.16 -23.04 3.57
C VAL A 24 -5.15 -22.11 4.22
N TYR A 25 -4.40 -22.61 5.21
CA TYR A 25 -3.31 -21.85 5.84
C TYR A 25 -2.27 -21.38 4.81
N MET A 26 -1.84 -22.26 3.89
CA MET A 26 -0.89 -21.88 2.83
C MET A 26 -1.42 -20.80 1.88
N ILE A 27 -2.72 -20.81 1.57
CA ILE A 27 -3.34 -19.78 0.73
C ILE A 27 -3.30 -18.42 1.46
N ILE A 28 -3.69 -18.40 2.73
CA ILE A 28 -3.67 -17.20 3.56
C ILE A 28 -2.23 -16.67 3.73
N ALA A 29 -1.27 -17.53 4.06
CA ALA A 29 0.13 -17.13 4.23
C ALA A 29 0.75 -16.51 2.95
N LYS A 30 0.44 -17.06 1.77
CA LYS A 30 0.87 -16.48 0.49
C LYS A 30 0.21 -15.14 0.19
N ALA A 31 -1.05 -14.96 0.57
CA ALA A 31 -1.73 -13.68 0.43
C ALA A 31 -1.05 -12.61 1.30
N HIS A 32 -0.74 -12.94 2.55
CA HIS A 32 0.03 -12.11 3.47
C HIS A 32 1.39 -11.68 2.90
N GLU A 33 2.16 -12.64 2.40
CA GLU A 33 3.47 -12.36 1.79
C GLU A 33 3.36 -11.39 0.60
N ARG A 34 2.36 -11.59 -0.27
CA ARG A 34 2.13 -10.70 -1.42
C ARG A 34 1.75 -9.29 -0.99
N ILE A 35 0.84 -9.14 -0.04
CA ILE A 35 0.45 -7.82 0.50
C ILE A 35 1.67 -7.10 1.07
N GLU A 36 2.50 -7.81 1.82
CA GLU A 36 3.72 -7.26 2.41
C GLU A 36 4.74 -6.81 1.34
N VAL A 37 4.89 -7.56 0.24
CA VAL A 37 5.74 -7.17 -0.89
C VAL A 37 5.23 -5.88 -1.54
N GLU A 38 3.92 -5.77 -1.79
CA GLU A 38 3.32 -4.57 -2.39
C GLU A 38 3.48 -3.33 -1.49
N ARG A 39 3.25 -3.50 -0.19
CA ARG A 39 3.47 -2.44 0.81
C ARG A 39 4.92 -1.97 0.83
N LYS A 40 5.88 -2.90 0.78
CA LYS A 40 7.32 -2.57 0.67
C LYS A 40 7.63 -1.83 -0.63
N SER A 41 7.08 -2.28 -1.74
CA SER A 41 7.26 -1.64 -3.05
C SER A 41 6.80 -0.18 -3.04
N ILE A 42 5.56 0.06 -2.59
CA ILE A 42 4.95 1.40 -2.52
C ILE A 42 5.61 2.28 -1.45
N GLY A 43 5.98 1.69 -0.31
CA GLY A 43 6.65 2.41 0.77
C GLY A 43 8.08 2.83 0.45
N ALA A 44 8.81 2.07 -0.38
CA ALA A 44 10.24 2.28 -0.63
C ALA A 44 10.54 3.54 -1.45
N VAL A 45 9.71 3.87 -2.43
CA VAL A 45 9.96 4.99 -3.35
C VAL A 45 8.72 5.87 -3.46
N ALA A 46 8.90 7.17 -3.24
CA ALA A 46 7.80 8.09 -3.41
C ALA A 46 7.35 8.10 -4.89
N PRO A 47 6.04 8.02 -5.15
CA PRO A 47 5.48 8.14 -6.50
C PRO A 47 5.72 9.56 -7.03
N GLY A 48 5.67 9.80 -8.34
CA GLY A 48 5.80 11.17 -8.85
C GLY A 48 7.22 11.65 -9.14
N LEU A 49 8.26 11.00 -8.59
CA LEU A 49 9.62 11.55 -8.61
C LEU A 49 10.24 11.65 -10.03
N SER A 50 9.76 10.85 -10.98
CA SER A 50 10.17 10.94 -12.39
C SER A 50 9.42 12.01 -13.19
N LEU A 51 8.33 12.58 -12.66
CA LEU A 51 7.50 13.54 -13.40
C LEU A 51 8.24 14.84 -13.69
N ALA A 52 7.90 15.43 -14.83
CA ALA A 52 8.26 16.79 -15.18
C ALA A 52 7.54 17.81 -14.27
N PRO A 53 8.08 19.04 -14.13
CA PRO A 53 7.45 20.08 -13.32
C PRO A 53 6.00 20.37 -13.72
N SER A 54 5.21 20.87 -12.77
CA SER A 54 3.94 21.52 -13.09
C SER A 54 4.17 22.85 -13.81
N THR A 55 3.15 23.39 -14.47
CA THR A 55 3.24 24.69 -15.15
C THR A 55 3.52 25.84 -14.18
N ALA A 56 3.11 25.72 -12.91
CA ALA A 56 3.43 26.69 -11.85
C ALA A 56 4.74 26.40 -11.09
N CYS A 57 5.54 25.42 -11.52
CA CYS A 57 6.82 25.08 -10.89
C CYS A 57 7.96 25.29 -11.89
N SER A 58 8.92 26.16 -11.57
CA SER A 58 10.12 26.28 -12.41
C SER A 58 10.96 25.01 -12.33
N VAL A 59 11.65 24.69 -13.43
CA VAL A 59 12.58 23.55 -13.50
C VAL A 59 13.59 23.58 -12.34
N THR A 60 14.09 24.76 -11.99
CA THR A 60 15.05 24.97 -10.89
C THR A 60 14.47 24.69 -9.50
N LYS A 61 13.16 24.92 -9.28
CA LYS A 61 12.48 24.65 -8.01
C LYS A 61 11.92 23.22 -7.92
N HIS A 62 11.85 22.52 -9.06
CA HIS A 62 11.25 21.20 -9.13
C HIS A 62 12.07 20.13 -8.39
N SER A 63 13.41 20.23 -8.42
CA SER A 63 14.26 19.36 -7.60
C SER A 63 13.91 19.45 -6.12
N THR A 64 13.76 20.67 -5.60
CA THR A 64 13.33 20.90 -4.21
C THR A 64 11.94 20.32 -3.94
N CYS A 65 10.99 20.42 -4.89
CA CYS A 65 9.68 19.79 -4.74
C CYS A 65 9.79 18.26 -4.61
N LYS A 66 10.66 17.62 -5.41
CA LYS A 66 10.90 16.17 -5.33
C LYS A 66 11.52 15.78 -3.99
N ASP A 67 12.50 16.53 -3.52
CA ASP A 67 13.17 16.24 -2.24
C ASP A 67 12.19 16.35 -1.06
N ILE A 68 11.40 17.43 -1.02
CA ILE A 68 10.37 17.62 0.02
C ILE A 68 9.31 16.51 -0.08
N TRP A 69 8.89 16.16 -1.29
CA TRP A 69 7.91 15.10 -1.48
C TRP A 69 8.42 13.74 -1.02
N ALA A 70 9.67 13.38 -1.36
CA ALA A 70 10.29 12.14 -0.89
C ALA A 70 10.37 12.08 0.64
N GLN A 71 10.71 13.21 1.29
CA GLN A 71 10.73 13.30 2.74
C GLN A 71 9.33 13.16 3.36
N VAL A 72 8.31 13.81 2.79
CA VAL A 72 6.93 13.68 3.27
C VAL A 72 6.43 12.26 3.10
N TRP A 73 6.67 11.66 1.94
CA TRP A 73 6.30 10.27 1.68
C TRP A 73 6.91 9.35 2.73
N TRP A 74 8.23 9.41 2.91
CA TRP A 74 8.91 8.57 3.89
C TRP A 74 8.36 8.80 5.30
N ASN A 75 8.33 10.06 5.77
CA ASN A 75 8.04 10.39 7.15
C ASN A 75 6.56 10.30 7.54
N LYS A 76 5.65 10.43 6.58
CA LYS A 76 4.20 10.52 6.85
C LYS A 76 3.39 9.40 6.25
N VAL A 77 3.88 8.74 5.20
CA VAL A 77 3.13 7.74 4.44
C VAL A 77 3.77 6.37 4.57
N ALA A 78 5.04 6.21 4.18
CA ALA A 78 5.74 4.93 4.16
C ALA A 78 5.74 4.26 5.54
N TYR A 79 6.04 4.99 6.62
CA TYR A 79 5.97 4.43 7.98
C TYR A 79 4.59 3.89 8.37
N ARG A 80 3.52 4.49 7.84
CA ARG A 80 2.16 4.02 8.10
C ARG A 80 1.85 2.77 7.31
N ILE A 81 2.25 2.72 6.03
CA ILE A 81 2.09 1.54 5.17
C ILE A 81 2.89 0.34 5.71
N LEU A 82 4.11 0.59 6.20
CA LEU A 82 5.04 -0.43 6.68
C LEU A 82 4.91 -0.73 8.18
N HIS A 83 3.83 -0.28 8.83
CA HIS A 83 3.66 -0.51 10.25
C HIS A 83 3.43 -2.02 10.51
N PRO A 84 4.22 -2.66 11.41
CA PRO A 84 4.26 -4.13 11.51
C PRO A 84 2.94 -4.76 11.99
N THR A 85 2.13 -4.03 12.78
CA THR A 85 0.92 -4.57 13.42
C THR A 85 -0.37 -3.86 13.02
N ASN A 86 -0.26 -2.68 12.42
CA ASN A 86 -1.41 -1.85 12.04
C ASN A 86 -1.08 -1.01 10.81
N PRO A 87 -0.75 -1.68 9.70
CA PRO A 87 -0.39 -1.01 8.46
C PRO A 87 -1.57 -0.24 7.89
N LEU A 88 -1.29 0.92 7.31
CA LEU A 88 -2.24 1.66 6.50
C LEU A 88 -2.57 0.83 5.26
N HIS A 89 -3.84 0.50 5.09
CA HIS A 89 -4.34 -0.20 3.91
C HIS A 89 -4.04 0.59 2.64
N LEU A 90 -3.61 -0.08 1.57
CA LEU A 90 -3.17 0.61 0.35
C LEU A 90 -4.29 1.47 -0.26
N SER A 91 -5.53 1.01 -0.23
CA SER A 91 -6.68 1.80 -0.71
C SER A 91 -6.93 3.09 0.08
N ALA A 92 -6.45 3.19 1.33
CA ALA A 92 -6.58 4.37 2.17
C ALA A 92 -5.40 5.36 2.03
N VAL A 93 -4.36 5.02 1.26
CA VAL A 93 -3.15 5.87 1.10
C VAL A 93 -3.49 7.20 0.46
N PHE A 94 -4.37 7.23 -0.54
CA PHE A 94 -4.77 8.46 -1.22
C PHE A 94 -5.45 9.45 -0.25
N ASP A 95 -6.44 8.98 0.50
CA ASP A 95 -7.16 9.79 1.50
C ASP A 95 -6.21 10.26 2.61
N HIS A 96 -5.30 9.39 3.05
CA HIS A 96 -4.28 9.74 4.04
C HIS A 96 -3.36 10.86 3.56
N VAL A 97 -2.86 10.78 2.33
CA VAL A 97 -1.94 11.77 1.76
C VAL A 97 -2.65 13.10 1.49
N THR A 98 -3.88 13.06 0.96
CA THR A 98 -4.67 14.27 0.69
C THR A 98 -5.04 15.00 1.98
N GLY A 99 -5.22 14.29 3.09
CA GLY A 99 -5.40 14.85 4.42
C GLY A 99 -4.14 15.48 5.05
N LEU A 100 -2.95 15.27 4.48
CA LEU A 100 -1.73 15.90 4.99
C LEU A 100 -1.69 17.39 4.63
N SER A 101 -1.41 18.23 5.64
CA SER A 101 -1.11 19.65 5.44
C SER A 101 0.00 19.83 4.41
N ASP A 102 -0.10 20.87 3.58
CA ASP A 102 0.89 21.13 2.56
C ASP A 102 2.25 21.45 3.18
N PRO A 103 3.30 20.66 2.85
CA PRO A 103 4.62 20.90 3.39
C PRO A 103 5.20 22.18 2.81
N GLN A 104 5.83 22.99 3.67
CA GLN A 104 6.43 24.25 3.27
C GLN A 104 7.47 24.02 2.16
N GLY A 105 7.33 24.76 1.05
CA GLY A 105 8.24 24.68 -0.10
C GLY A 105 7.85 23.66 -1.18
N LEU A 106 6.87 22.77 -0.93
CA LEU A 106 6.30 21.95 -1.98
C LEU A 106 5.29 22.78 -2.77
N ASN A 107 5.47 22.85 -4.09
CA ASN A 107 4.47 23.44 -4.96
C ASN A 107 3.17 22.61 -4.94
N PRO A 108 2.00 23.21 -4.64
CA PRO A 108 0.75 22.46 -4.55
C PRO A 108 0.36 21.72 -5.84
N GLN A 109 0.66 22.29 -7.02
CA GLN A 109 0.39 21.61 -8.29
C GLN A 109 1.36 20.44 -8.55
N CYS A 110 2.59 20.49 -8.03
CA CYS A 110 3.47 19.32 -8.06
C CYS A 110 2.95 18.22 -7.14
N LYS A 111 2.43 18.57 -5.94
CA LYS A 111 1.78 17.60 -5.04
C LYS A 111 0.62 16.88 -5.73
N VAL A 112 -0.27 17.63 -6.40
CA VAL A 112 -1.39 17.07 -7.17
C VAL A 112 -0.88 16.10 -8.24
N LYS A 113 0.11 16.49 -9.06
CA LYS A 113 0.68 15.59 -10.09
C LYS A 113 1.31 14.32 -9.49
N PHE A 114 2.03 14.45 -8.38
CA PHE A 114 2.62 13.28 -7.71
C PHE A 114 1.52 12.33 -7.21
N LEU A 115 0.42 12.88 -6.69
CA LEU A 115 -0.76 12.13 -6.26
C LEU A 115 -1.51 11.47 -7.42
N GLU A 116 -1.69 12.18 -8.54
CA GLU A 116 -2.33 11.62 -9.74
C GLU A 116 -1.60 10.35 -10.22
N GLN A 117 -0.26 10.35 -10.19
CA GLN A 117 0.51 9.15 -10.54
C GLN A 117 0.23 7.95 -9.60
N VAL A 118 -0.08 8.21 -8.32
CA VAL A 118 -0.47 7.13 -7.39
C VAL A 118 -1.77 6.47 -7.84
N VAL A 119 -2.72 7.26 -8.30
CA VAL A 119 -4.01 6.76 -8.78
C VAL A 119 -3.86 6.07 -10.13
N GLU A 120 -3.12 6.68 -11.07
CA GLU A 120 -2.93 6.15 -12.43
C GLU A 120 -2.23 4.80 -12.48
N THR A 121 -1.28 4.56 -11.57
CA THR A 121 -0.57 3.28 -11.51
C THR A 121 -1.44 2.12 -11.02
N GLY A 122 -2.62 2.40 -10.45
CA GLY A 122 -3.56 1.38 -9.96
C GLY A 122 -3.05 0.59 -8.75
N THR A 123 -1.88 0.93 -8.22
CA THR A 123 -1.19 0.16 -7.16
C THR A 123 -1.94 0.19 -5.83
N LEU A 124 -2.85 1.14 -5.63
CA LEU A 124 -3.61 1.23 -4.37
C LEU A 124 -4.70 0.17 -4.22
N GLY A 125 -5.18 -0.42 -5.33
CA GLY A 125 -6.20 -1.49 -5.31
C GLY A 125 -5.62 -2.91 -5.27
N VAL A 126 -4.30 -3.07 -5.29
CA VAL A 126 -3.66 -4.39 -5.38
C VAL A 126 -3.91 -5.25 -4.14
N GLU A 127 -4.01 -4.62 -2.96
CA GLU A 127 -4.29 -5.32 -1.70
C GLU A 127 -5.65 -6.01 -1.75
N ASP A 128 -6.69 -5.30 -2.20
CA ASP A 128 -8.05 -5.83 -2.36
C ASP A 128 -8.09 -7.00 -3.36
N GLN A 129 -7.35 -6.88 -4.48
CA GLN A 129 -7.24 -7.95 -5.48
C GLN A 129 -6.56 -9.21 -4.91
N ILE A 130 -5.53 -9.04 -4.07
CA ILE A 130 -4.85 -10.17 -3.41
C ILE A 130 -5.80 -10.85 -2.41
N VAL A 131 -6.55 -10.07 -1.64
CA VAL A 131 -7.55 -10.58 -0.69
C VAL A 131 -8.64 -11.34 -1.42
N GLU A 132 -9.20 -10.79 -2.49
CA GLU A 132 -10.24 -11.43 -3.30
C GLU A 132 -9.72 -12.75 -3.90
N ALA A 133 -8.53 -12.75 -4.50
CA ALA A 133 -7.91 -13.94 -5.06
C ALA A 133 -7.70 -15.05 -4.01
N ALA A 134 -7.33 -14.68 -2.78
CA ALA A 134 -7.17 -15.64 -1.68
C ALA A 134 -8.52 -16.23 -1.24
N ILE A 135 -9.58 -15.40 -1.15
CA ILE A 135 -10.94 -15.86 -0.84
C ILE A 135 -11.42 -16.85 -1.91
N THR A 136 -11.29 -16.50 -3.19
CA THR A 136 -11.67 -17.38 -4.31
C THR A 136 -10.89 -18.70 -4.27
N ALA A 137 -9.59 -18.67 -3.99
CA ALA A 137 -8.78 -19.87 -3.90
C ALA A 137 -9.20 -20.80 -2.74
N VAL A 138 -9.60 -20.23 -1.60
CA VAL A 138 -10.13 -21.01 -0.46
C VAL A 138 -11.49 -21.62 -0.81
N GLN A 139 -12.40 -20.85 -1.42
CA GLN A 139 -13.70 -21.36 -1.86
C GLN A 139 -13.55 -22.51 -2.86
N ALA A 140 -12.73 -22.33 -3.90
CA ALA A 140 -12.48 -23.37 -4.88
C ALA A 140 -11.87 -24.65 -4.27
N TYR A 141 -11.07 -24.52 -3.21
CA TYR A 141 -10.58 -25.69 -2.47
C TYR A 141 -11.71 -26.44 -1.77
N PHE A 142 -12.60 -25.74 -1.07
CA PHE A 142 -13.74 -26.38 -0.41
C PHE A 142 -14.75 -26.98 -1.40
N ASP A 143 -14.98 -26.33 -2.53
CA ASP A 143 -15.87 -26.84 -3.58
C ASP A 143 -15.32 -28.12 -4.25
N SER A 144 -14.03 -28.41 -4.08
CA SER A 144 -13.37 -29.59 -4.64
C SER A 144 -13.33 -30.81 -3.70
N LEU A 145 -13.78 -30.66 -2.46
CA LEU A 145 -13.87 -31.73 -1.46
C LEU A 145 -15.20 -32.49 -1.57
#